data_AF-A0A9E4VGV6-F1
#
_entry.id   AF-A0A9E4VGV6-F1
#
_cell.length_a   1.000
_cell.length_b   1.000
_cell.length_c   1.000
_cell.angle_alpha   90.00
_cell.angle_beta   90.00
_cell.angle_gamma   90.00
#
_symmetry.space_group_name_H-M   'P 1'
#
loop_
_entity.id
_entity.type
_entity.pdbx_description
1 polymer ?
#
loop_
_entity_poly.entity_id
_entity_poly.type
_entity_poly.pdbx_seq_one_letter_code
_entity_poly.pdbx_strand_id
1 'polypeptide(L)'
;GGGGFQIRVPMDDTHTYYIWYNVRDAKEHEDAHQKPEDIPVYRTPMPGVDENGIPIWELLDNNSGQDHMAWQSQGPLMARNLEKLGQSDVGVIMFRRLLNEQIDIMEDGGDPMNVFRDPAKNVNIQLHFDGEEGRAVNNEDVYGYGGARTAKVGTGSSGKYSIVGLERARRAGSPLPPTPRPFARDIPTNSPG
;
A
#
# COMPACT_ATOMS: atom_id res chain seq x y z
N GLY A 1 -1.00 -18.45 1.91
CA GLY A 1 -1.11 -17.05 2.39
C GLY A 1 -1.05 -16.13 1.18
N GLY A 2 -1.75 -15.00 1.18
CA GLY A 2 -1.72 -14.09 0.04
C GLY A 2 -0.83 -12.87 0.22
N GLY A 3 -0.51 -12.24 -0.91
CA GLY A 3 0.35 -11.06 -1.01
C GLY A 3 -0.40 -9.74 -0.80
N GLY A 4 0.31 -8.73 -0.31
CA GLY A 4 -0.19 -7.35 -0.20
C GLY A 4 0.70 -6.40 -0.98
N PHE A 5 0.10 -5.54 -1.79
CA PHE A 5 0.76 -4.51 -2.56
C PHE A 5 0.37 -3.13 -2.06
N GLN A 6 1.34 -2.21 -2.10
CA GLN A 6 1.10 -0.79 -1.87
C GLN A 6 1.37 -0.05 -3.17
N ILE A 7 0.33 0.51 -3.77
CA ILE A 7 0.40 1.20 -5.05
C ILE A 7 0.24 2.70 -4.79
N ARG A 8 1.17 3.48 -5.33
CA ARG A 8 1.20 4.95 -5.23
C ARG A 8 1.09 5.51 -6.64
N VAL A 9 0.01 6.22 -6.93
CA VAL A 9 -0.25 6.81 -8.25
C VAL A 9 -0.18 8.33 -8.12
N PRO A 10 0.74 9.02 -8.81
CA PRO A 10 0.75 10.48 -8.83
C PRO A 10 -0.55 10.97 -9.49
N MET A 11 -1.26 11.86 -8.81
CA MET A 11 -2.44 12.53 -9.37
C MET A 11 -2.06 13.91 -9.92
N ASP A 12 -1.19 14.60 -9.19
CA ASP A 12 -0.56 15.87 -9.52
C ASP A 12 0.78 15.99 -8.76
N ASP A 13 1.42 17.17 -8.83
CA ASP A 13 2.73 17.43 -8.21
C ASP A 13 2.75 17.30 -6.67
N THR A 14 1.58 17.34 -6.03
CA THR A 14 1.42 17.41 -4.56
C THR A 14 0.51 16.34 -3.98
N HIS A 15 -0.25 15.62 -4.80
CA HIS A 15 -1.18 14.59 -4.36
C HIS A 15 -0.87 13.22 -4.98
N THR A 16 -0.86 12.22 -4.12
CA THR A 16 -0.69 10.81 -4.50
C THR A 16 -1.92 10.02 -4.11
N TYR A 17 -2.49 9.27 -5.05
CA TYR A 17 -3.50 8.27 -4.74
C TYR A 17 -2.82 7.01 -4.22
N TYR A 18 -3.17 6.62 -2.99
CA TYR A 18 -2.54 5.50 -2.31
C TYR A 18 -3.52 4.35 -2.11
N ILE A 19 -3.15 3.18 -2.64
CA ILE A 19 -3.97 1.98 -2.66
C ILE A 19 -3.24 0.86 -1.93
N TRP A 20 -3.89 0.28 -0.93
CA TRP A 20 -3.53 -1.05 -0.43
C TRP A 20 -4.37 -2.11 -1.11
N TYR A 21 -3.69 -2.96 -1.85
CA TYR A 21 -4.30 -4.10 -2.51
C TYR A 21 -3.85 -5.38 -1.80
N ASN A 22 -4.79 -6.08 -1.17
CA ASN A 22 -4.51 -7.30 -0.43
C ASN A 22 -5.19 -8.47 -1.11
N VAL A 23 -4.40 -9.51 -1.40
CA VAL A 23 -4.86 -10.80 -1.89
C VAL A 23 -4.71 -11.79 -0.74
N ARG A 24 -5.64 -12.72 -0.66
CA ARG A 24 -5.56 -13.87 0.24
C ARG A 24 -6.04 -15.09 -0.51
N ASP A 25 -5.46 -16.23 -0.18
CA ASP A 25 -6.01 -17.48 -0.67
C ASP A 25 -7.41 -17.68 -0.09
N ALA A 26 -8.30 -18.22 -0.92
CA ALA A 26 -9.56 -18.75 -0.44
C ALA A 26 -9.26 -19.91 0.52
N LYS A 27 -10.04 -20.00 1.59
CA LYS A 27 -10.00 -21.19 2.44
C LYS A 27 -10.71 -22.34 1.73
N GLU A 28 -10.45 -23.56 2.16
CA GLU A 28 -11.04 -24.78 1.60
C GLU A 28 -12.59 -24.76 1.47
N HIS A 29 -13.27 -23.99 2.32
CA HIS A 29 -14.73 -23.84 2.33
C HIS A 29 -15.24 -22.52 1.73
N GLU A 30 -14.37 -21.67 1.20
CA GLU A 30 -14.73 -20.41 0.57
C GLU A 30 -14.65 -20.56 -0.95
N ASP A 31 -15.57 -19.91 -1.68
CA ASP A 31 -15.47 -19.84 -3.13
C ASP A 31 -14.18 -19.08 -3.51
N ALA A 32 -13.35 -19.70 -4.34
CA ALA A 32 -12.14 -19.09 -4.86
C ALA A 32 -12.43 -18.00 -5.91
N HIS A 33 -13.63 -18.00 -6.48
CA HIS A 33 -14.06 -17.04 -7.48
C HIS A 33 -14.78 -15.86 -6.82
N GLN A 34 -14.02 -14.81 -6.49
CA GLN A 34 -14.58 -13.52 -6.10
C GLN A 34 -14.86 -12.67 -7.35
N LYS A 35 -16.09 -12.15 -7.49
CA LYS A 35 -16.41 -11.21 -8.57
C LYS A 35 -15.82 -9.83 -8.27
N PRO A 36 -15.46 -9.02 -9.28
CA PRO A 36 -14.90 -7.69 -9.06
C PRO A 36 -15.76 -6.79 -8.17
N GLU A 37 -17.10 -6.90 -8.28
CA GLU A 37 -18.05 -6.08 -7.51
C GLU A 37 -18.09 -6.46 -6.03
N ASP A 38 -17.68 -7.70 -5.70
CA ASP A 38 -17.66 -8.24 -4.35
C ASP A 38 -16.34 -7.91 -3.62
N ILE A 39 -15.39 -7.23 -4.27
CA ILE A 39 -14.11 -6.83 -3.67
C ILE A 39 -14.35 -5.70 -2.65
N PRO A 40 -14.09 -5.91 -1.34
CA PRO A 40 -14.36 -4.89 -0.34
C PRO A 40 -13.42 -3.69 -0.51
N VAL A 41 -14.00 -2.52 -0.72
CA VAL A 41 -13.27 -1.24 -0.75
C VAL A 41 -13.58 -0.46 0.53
N TYR A 42 -12.54 -0.02 1.21
CA TYR A 42 -12.67 0.85 2.37
C TYR A 42 -11.64 1.97 2.33
N ARG A 43 -12.00 3.12 2.91
CA ARG A 43 -11.10 4.28 3.04
C ARG A 43 -10.50 4.27 4.43
N THR A 44 -9.17 4.29 4.48
CA THR A 44 -8.43 4.43 5.73
C THR A 44 -8.27 5.92 6.03
N PRO A 45 -8.57 6.40 7.25
CA PRO A 45 -8.23 7.76 7.65
C PRO A 45 -6.73 7.99 7.49
N MET A 46 -6.36 9.05 6.77
CA MET A 46 -4.99 9.52 6.76
C MET A 46 -4.74 10.28 8.07
N PRO A 47 -3.65 9.99 8.78
CA PRO A 47 -3.26 10.81 9.93
C PRO A 47 -2.92 12.22 9.44
N GLY A 48 -3.02 13.16 10.38
CA GLY A 48 -2.73 14.57 10.17
C GLY A 48 -2.53 15.26 11.51
N VAL A 49 -2.67 16.58 11.51
CA VAL A 49 -2.59 17.42 12.71
C VAL A 49 -3.94 18.05 13.03
N ASP A 50 -4.18 18.38 14.29
CA ASP A 50 -5.32 19.16 14.73
C ASP A 50 -5.16 20.67 14.42
N GLU A 51 -6.12 21.47 14.86
CA GLU A 51 -6.13 22.94 14.67
C GLU A 51 -4.91 23.66 15.27
N ASN A 52 -4.22 23.04 16.24
CA ASN A 52 -3.04 23.58 16.90
C ASN A 52 -1.74 23.02 16.30
N GLY A 53 -1.82 22.22 15.23
CA GLY A 53 -0.68 21.56 14.62
C GLY A 53 -0.18 20.34 15.40
N ILE A 54 -0.95 19.82 16.36
CA ILE A 54 -0.58 18.65 17.16
C ILE A 54 -1.02 17.38 16.41
N PRO A 55 -0.16 16.34 16.31
CA PRO A 55 -0.55 15.09 15.67
C PRO A 55 -1.79 14.45 16.31
N ILE A 56 -2.69 13.93 15.47
CA ILE A 56 -3.84 13.16 15.93
C ILE A 56 -3.37 11.75 16.35
N TRP A 57 -2.98 11.63 17.62
CA TRP A 57 -2.29 10.46 18.18
C TRP A 57 -3.03 9.12 17.97
N GLU A 58 -4.36 9.12 17.94
CA GLU A 58 -5.16 7.91 17.75
C GLU A 58 -5.04 7.30 16.35
N LEU A 59 -4.57 8.10 15.37
CA LEU A 59 -4.28 7.63 14.02
C LEU A 59 -2.83 7.15 13.85
N LEU A 60 -1.96 7.44 14.83
CA LEU A 60 -0.54 7.08 14.87
C LEU A 60 -0.22 5.82 15.71
N ASP A 61 -1.24 5.20 16.28
CA ASP A 61 -1.16 3.95 17.07
C ASP A 61 -0.81 2.69 16.23
N ASN A 62 -0.46 2.87 14.95
CA ASN A 62 -0.12 1.82 14.00
C ASN A 62 0.99 2.27 13.06
N ASN A 63 1.76 1.32 12.53
CA ASN A 63 2.90 1.59 11.64
C ASN A 63 2.50 2.41 10.40
N SER A 64 1.38 2.10 9.76
CA SER A 64 0.98 2.81 8.55
C SER A 64 0.64 4.28 8.81
N GLY A 65 0.00 4.57 9.95
CA GLY A 65 -0.20 5.94 10.39
C GLY A 65 1.13 6.67 10.61
N GLN A 66 2.09 6.01 11.24
CA GLN A 66 3.43 6.58 11.47
C GLN A 66 4.15 6.86 10.15
N ASP A 67 4.10 5.92 9.19
CA ASP A 67 4.68 6.08 7.85
C ASP A 67 4.03 7.24 7.09
N HIS A 68 2.70 7.33 7.14
CA HIS A 68 1.95 8.42 6.48
C HIS A 68 2.34 9.80 7.02
N MET A 69 2.48 9.94 8.35
CA MET A 69 2.94 11.19 8.95
C MET A 69 4.39 11.51 8.58
N ALA A 70 5.26 10.51 8.50
CA ALA A 70 6.65 10.69 8.07
C ALA A 70 6.75 11.14 6.59
N TRP A 71 5.81 10.74 5.75
CA TRP A 71 5.73 11.23 4.36
C TRP A 71 5.21 12.67 4.33
N GLN A 72 4.10 12.96 5.02
CA GLN A 72 3.49 14.29 5.03
C GLN A 72 4.40 15.37 5.63
N SER A 73 5.21 15.03 6.64
CA SER A 73 6.11 15.98 7.30
C SER A 73 7.22 16.50 6.39
N GLN A 74 7.49 15.86 5.26
CA GLN A 74 8.38 16.35 4.21
C GLN A 74 7.77 17.53 3.41
N GLY A 75 6.50 17.83 3.63
CA GLY A 75 5.74 18.84 2.90
C GLY A 75 5.25 18.35 1.53
N PRO A 76 4.44 19.16 0.83
CA PRO A 76 3.83 18.78 -0.44
C PRO A 76 4.86 18.54 -1.55
N LEU A 77 5.94 19.32 -1.57
CA LEU A 77 7.04 19.20 -2.52
C LEU A 77 8.37 19.41 -1.78
N MET A 78 9.12 18.34 -1.58
CA MET A 78 10.41 18.41 -0.88
C MET A 78 11.51 18.97 -1.80
N ALA A 79 12.26 19.96 -1.31
CA ALA A 79 13.42 20.52 -2.00
C ALA A 79 14.62 19.55 -1.99
N ARG A 80 14.62 18.57 -2.91
CA ARG A 80 15.61 17.47 -2.96
C ARG A 80 17.05 17.93 -3.21
N ASN A 81 17.27 19.12 -3.76
CA ASN A 81 18.60 19.72 -3.93
C ASN A 81 19.29 20.05 -2.59
N LEU A 82 18.54 20.15 -1.50
CA LEU A 82 19.06 20.43 -0.15
C LEU A 82 19.21 19.15 0.69
N GLU A 83 18.80 18.00 0.18
CA GLU A 83 18.80 16.72 0.89
C GLU A 83 20.24 16.22 1.09
N LYS A 84 20.53 15.72 2.31
CA LYS A 84 21.82 15.12 2.65
C LYS A 84 21.61 13.64 2.91
N LEU A 85 21.97 12.81 1.93
CA LEU A 85 21.83 11.36 2.00
C LEU A 85 23.02 10.72 2.74
N GLY A 86 22.73 9.73 3.56
CA GLY A 86 23.69 8.92 4.28
C GLY A 86 23.95 7.55 3.65
N GLN A 87 24.77 6.73 4.30
CA GLN A 87 25.12 5.38 3.82
C GLN A 87 23.92 4.43 3.73
N SER A 88 22.88 4.64 4.55
CA SER A 88 21.65 3.84 4.50
C SER A 88 20.80 4.08 3.25
N ASP A 89 21.02 5.20 2.55
CA ASP A 89 20.12 5.68 1.49
C ASP A 89 20.51 5.16 0.10
N VAL A 90 21.39 4.14 0.04
CA VAL A 90 21.84 3.53 -1.22
C VAL A 90 20.66 3.07 -2.08
N GLY A 91 19.63 2.48 -1.48
CA GLY A 91 18.42 2.07 -2.20
C GLY A 91 17.67 3.24 -2.84
N VAL A 92 17.59 4.38 -2.14
CA VAL A 92 16.97 5.60 -2.67
C VAL A 92 17.79 6.15 -3.85
N ILE A 93 19.12 6.15 -3.74
CA ILE A 93 20.02 6.59 -4.80
C ILE A 93 19.87 5.71 -6.05
N MET A 94 19.88 4.39 -5.87
CA MET A 94 19.70 3.42 -6.96
C MET A 94 18.34 3.59 -7.65
N PHE A 95 17.27 3.72 -6.86
CA PHE A 95 15.93 3.89 -7.41
C PHE A 95 15.78 5.20 -8.20
N ARG A 96 16.35 6.31 -7.72
CA ARG A 96 16.32 7.58 -8.45
C ARG A 96 17.11 7.54 -9.75
N ARG A 97 18.26 6.87 -9.77
CA ARG A 97 19.05 6.66 -10.99
C ARG A 97 18.26 5.88 -12.02
N LEU A 98 17.66 4.77 -11.60
CA LEU A 98 16.81 3.95 -12.44
C LEU A 98 15.66 4.77 -13.05
N LEU A 99 14.95 5.58 -12.25
CA LEU A 99 13.86 6.42 -12.75
C LEU A 99 14.33 7.42 -13.81
N ASN A 100 15.46 8.08 -13.60
CA ASN A 100 16.02 9.00 -14.60
C ASN A 100 16.38 8.27 -15.89
N GLU A 101 17.04 7.12 -15.80
CA GLU A 101 17.36 6.29 -16.97
C GLU A 101 16.08 5.85 -17.72
N GLN A 102 15.00 5.51 -17.01
CA GLN A 102 13.73 5.16 -17.65
C GLN A 102 13.04 6.36 -18.31
N ILE A 103 13.21 7.57 -17.76
CA ILE A 103 12.71 8.81 -18.38
C ILE A 103 13.48 9.08 -19.67
N ASP A 104 14.81 8.96 -19.66
CA ASP A 104 15.65 9.14 -20.85
C ASP A 104 15.23 8.18 -21.99
N ILE A 105 15.00 6.90 -21.67
CA ILE A 105 14.49 5.91 -22.64
C ILE A 105 13.14 6.34 -23.24
N MET A 106 12.24 6.85 -22.41
CA MET A 106 10.93 7.30 -22.85
C MET A 106 11.02 8.55 -23.75
N GLU A 107 11.90 9.51 -23.41
CA GLU A 107 12.16 10.70 -24.22
C GLU A 107 12.75 10.36 -25.60
N ASP A 108 13.58 9.32 -25.66
CA ASP A 108 14.11 8.76 -26.91
C ASP A 108 13.07 7.94 -27.72
N GLY A 109 11.82 7.85 -27.24
CA GLY A 109 10.72 7.14 -27.89
C GLY A 109 10.73 5.62 -27.67
N GLY A 110 11.55 5.14 -26.75
CA GLY A 110 11.58 3.74 -26.32
C GLY A 110 10.50 3.40 -25.30
N ASP A 111 10.42 2.10 -24.97
CA ASP A 111 9.54 1.61 -23.91
C ASP A 111 10.34 1.46 -22.61
N PRO A 112 9.96 2.16 -21.53
CA PRO A 112 10.62 2.00 -20.25
C PRO A 112 10.28 0.63 -19.63
N MET A 113 11.06 0.24 -18.63
CA MET A 113 10.90 -1.00 -17.90
C MET A 113 9.46 -1.15 -17.36
N ASN A 114 8.96 -2.38 -17.38
CA ASN A 114 7.62 -2.75 -16.91
C ASN A 114 6.46 -2.15 -17.74
N VAL A 115 6.71 -1.76 -19.00
CA VAL A 115 5.66 -1.45 -19.97
C VAL A 115 5.42 -2.66 -20.89
N PHE A 116 4.22 -3.22 -20.82
CA PHE A 116 3.81 -4.37 -21.61
C PHE A 116 2.70 -3.98 -22.57
N ARG A 117 3.03 -3.68 -23.83
CA ARG A 117 2.06 -3.26 -24.85
C ARG A 117 1.30 -4.41 -25.49
N ASP A 118 1.94 -5.57 -25.58
CA ASP A 118 1.35 -6.78 -26.15
C ASP A 118 0.41 -7.43 -25.13
N PRO A 119 -0.92 -7.50 -25.40
CA PRO A 119 -1.87 -8.12 -24.49
C PRO A 119 -1.56 -9.58 -24.19
N ALA A 120 -0.93 -10.32 -25.12
CA ALA A 120 -0.57 -11.71 -24.91
C ALA A 120 0.55 -11.88 -23.88
N LYS A 121 1.37 -10.84 -23.67
CA LYS A 121 2.43 -10.80 -22.64
C LYS A 121 1.94 -10.21 -21.32
N ASN A 122 0.82 -9.50 -21.33
CA ASN A 122 0.21 -8.88 -20.15
C ASN A 122 -0.92 -9.75 -19.55
N VAL A 123 -0.64 -11.03 -19.35
CA VAL A 123 -1.61 -12.00 -18.79
C VAL A 123 -1.29 -12.33 -17.34
N ASN A 124 -0.01 -12.54 -17.05
CA ASN A 124 0.49 -12.78 -15.70
C ASN A 124 1.90 -12.19 -15.61
N ILE A 125 2.10 -11.29 -14.64
CA ILE A 125 3.41 -10.72 -14.36
C ILE A 125 3.95 -11.43 -13.13
N GLN A 126 4.93 -12.32 -13.35
CA GLN A 126 5.63 -12.97 -12.27
C GLN A 126 6.56 -11.95 -11.59
N LEU A 127 6.38 -11.79 -10.28
CA LEU A 127 7.23 -10.95 -9.45
C LEU A 127 8.19 -11.84 -8.69
N HIS A 128 9.49 -11.58 -8.85
CA HIS A 128 10.52 -12.24 -8.08
C HIS A 128 10.57 -11.64 -6.67
N PHE A 129 10.64 -12.49 -5.65
CA PHE A 129 10.77 -12.07 -4.26
C PHE A 129 12.14 -12.49 -3.72
N ASP A 130 12.70 -11.69 -2.82
CA ASP A 130 13.96 -12.02 -2.13
C ASP A 130 13.80 -13.36 -1.38
N GLY A 131 14.55 -14.38 -1.83
CA GLY A 131 14.49 -15.75 -1.32
C GLY A 131 14.34 -16.86 -2.37
N GLU A 132 14.24 -16.53 -3.65
CA GLU A 132 14.15 -17.53 -4.74
C GLU A 132 15.47 -18.26 -5.03
N GLU A 133 16.63 -17.67 -4.73
CA GLU A 133 17.92 -18.35 -4.86
C GLU A 133 18.10 -19.41 -3.76
N GLY A 134 17.65 -20.63 -4.03
CA GLY A 134 17.87 -21.80 -3.16
C GLY A 134 16.73 -22.82 -3.10
N ARG A 135 15.59 -22.58 -3.76
CA ARG A 135 14.54 -23.59 -3.92
C ARG A 135 14.25 -23.79 -5.39
N ALA A 136 14.47 -25.02 -5.87
CA ALA A 136 13.93 -25.46 -7.14
C ALA A 136 12.40 -25.31 -7.04
N VAL A 137 11.88 -24.23 -7.62
CA VAL A 137 10.45 -23.95 -7.66
C VAL A 137 9.84 -24.84 -8.74
N ASN A 138 9.34 -26.00 -8.32
CA ASN A 138 8.20 -26.57 -9.02
C ASN A 138 7.04 -25.58 -8.86
N ASN A 139 6.25 -25.39 -9.91
CA ASN A 139 5.14 -24.43 -10.04
C ASN A 139 4.05 -24.50 -8.95
N GLU A 140 4.20 -25.34 -7.93
CA GLU A 140 3.19 -25.63 -6.91
C GLU A 140 3.55 -25.10 -5.50
N ASP A 141 4.78 -24.63 -5.26
CA ASP A 141 5.29 -24.41 -3.89
C ASP A 141 5.55 -22.94 -3.46
N VAL A 142 5.12 -21.94 -4.22
CA VAL A 142 5.49 -20.53 -3.95
C VAL A 142 4.44 -19.75 -3.14
N TYR A 143 3.90 -20.24 -2.01
CA TYR A 143 3.14 -19.36 -1.10
C TYR A 143 3.17 -19.82 0.37
N GLY A 144 4.12 -19.29 1.15
CA GLY A 144 4.40 -19.83 2.49
C GLY A 144 4.75 -18.85 3.61
N TYR A 145 4.24 -17.62 3.67
CA TYR A 145 4.20 -16.87 4.95
C TYR A 145 2.90 -17.18 5.69
N GLY A 146 2.84 -18.36 6.29
CA GLY A 146 1.62 -18.96 6.85
C GLY A 146 1.75 -19.43 8.30
N GLY A 147 2.33 -18.62 9.19
CA GLY A 147 2.12 -18.83 10.63
C GLY A 147 0.68 -18.48 10.98
N ALA A 148 -0.05 -19.42 11.60
CA ALA A 148 -1.45 -19.24 12.01
C ALA A 148 -1.62 -17.97 12.87
N ARG A 149 -2.04 -16.86 12.25
CA ARG A 149 -2.39 -15.63 12.99
C ARG A 149 -3.74 -15.85 13.66
N THR A 150 -3.71 -15.80 14.98
CA THR A 150 -4.85 -15.79 15.90
C THR A 150 -5.95 -14.84 15.41
N ALA A 151 -7.21 -15.11 15.76
CA ALA A 151 -8.40 -14.39 15.32
C ALA A 151 -8.52 -12.93 15.83
N LYS A 152 -7.40 -12.30 16.20
CA LYS A 152 -7.34 -10.88 16.55
C LYS A 152 -7.25 -10.04 15.29
N VAL A 153 -7.93 -8.89 15.28
CA VAL A 153 -7.70 -7.86 14.27
C VAL A 153 -6.24 -7.43 14.38
N GLY A 154 -5.47 -7.60 13.30
CA GLY A 154 -4.11 -7.08 13.25
C GLY A 154 -4.16 -5.56 13.34
N THR A 155 -3.54 -4.99 14.37
CA THR A 155 -3.43 -3.54 14.53
C THR A 155 -2.32 -2.94 13.66
N GLY A 156 -1.39 -3.77 13.18
CA GLY A 156 -0.39 -3.39 12.18
C GLY A 156 -0.94 -3.41 10.76
N SER A 157 -0.45 -2.50 9.93
CA SER A 157 -0.84 -2.25 8.54
C SER A 157 -2.31 -1.86 8.34
N SER A 158 -2.86 -1.05 9.25
CA SER A 158 -4.25 -0.57 9.17
C SER A 158 -5.32 -1.67 9.14
N GLY A 159 -4.99 -2.90 9.56
CA GLY A 159 -5.92 -4.02 9.64
C GLY A 159 -7.16 -3.74 10.50
N LYS A 160 -7.06 -2.75 11.41
CA LYS A 160 -8.19 -2.21 12.19
C LYS A 160 -9.33 -1.61 11.36
N TYR A 161 -9.07 -1.22 10.11
CA TYR A 161 -10.07 -0.69 9.17
C TYR A 161 -10.54 -1.73 8.14
N SER A 162 -9.90 -2.91 8.09
CA SER A 162 -10.26 -3.96 7.14
C SER A 162 -11.65 -4.50 7.43
N ILE A 163 -12.58 -4.39 6.47
CA ILE A 163 -13.93 -4.96 6.59
C ILE A 163 -13.86 -6.46 6.86
N VAL A 164 -13.01 -7.18 6.13
CA VAL A 164 -12.79 -8.63 6.29
C VAL A 164 -12.19 -8.95 7.66
N GLY A 165 -11.23 -8.14 8.11
CA GLY A 165 -10.61 -8.30 9.44
C GLY A 165 -11.61 -8.07 10.58
N LEU A 166 -12.44 -7.03 10.47
CA LEU A 166 -13.48 -6.70 11.43
C LEU A 166 -14.58 -7.76 11.46
N GLU A 167 -15.00 -8.28 10.31
CA GLU A 167 -16.00 -9.34 10.25
C GLU A 167 -15.47 -10.66 10.83
N ARG A 168 -14.19 -11.00 10.56
CA ARG A 168 -13.53 -12.15 11.18
C ARG A 168 -13.52 -12.02 12.71
N ALA A 169 -13.20 -10.84 13.24
CA ALA A 169 -13.19 -10.59 14.67
C ALA A 169 -14.58 -10.68 15.30
N ARG A 170 -15.63 -10.18 14.61
CA ARG A 170 -17.03 -10.35 15.03
C ARG A 170 -17.41 -11.82 15.12
N ARG A 171 -17.14 -12.60 14.07
CA ARG A 171 -17.45 -14.05 14.03
C ARG A 171 -16.69 -14.82 15.12
N ALA A 172 -15.49 -14.36 15.49
CA ALA A 172 -14.67 -14.97 16.53
C ALA A 172 -14.92 -14.42 17.95
N GLY A 173 -15.88 -13.52 18.15
CA GLY A 173 -16.16 -12.89 19.45
C GLY A 173 -15.00 -12.07 20.01
N SER A 174 -14.09 -11.60 19.16
CA SER A 174 -12.89 -10.85 19.57
C SER A 174 -13.19 -9.35 19.74
N PRO A 175 -12.49 -8.64 20.66
CA PRO A 175 -12.65 -7.20 20.83
C PRO A 175 -12.40 -6.44 19.53
N LEU A 176 -13.32 -5.53 19.19
CA LEU A 176 -13.19 -4.65 18.04
C LEU A 176 -12.42 -3.37 18.41
N PRO A 177 -11.63 -2.80 17.48
CA PRO A 177 -11.00 -1.51 17.70
C PRO A 177 -12.07 -0.41 17.89
N PRO A 178 -11.78 0.63 18.69
CA PRO A 178 -12.69 1.75 18.87
C PRO A 178 -13.01 2.40 17.52
N THR A 179 -14.27 2.77 17.31
CA THR A 179 -14.68 3.53 16.11
C THR A 179 -13.94 4.87 16.10
N PRO A 180 -13.28 5.24 14.98
CA PRO A 180 -12.66 6.55 14.85
C PRO A 180 -13.69 7.65 15.09
N ARG A 181 -13.26 8.76 15.69
CA ARG A 181 -14.10 9.96 15.75
C ARG A 181 -14.52 10.34 14.32
N PRO A 182 -15.78 10.74 14.08
CA PRO A 182 -16.18 11.21 12.77
C PRO A 182 -15.25 12.34 12.34
N PHE A 183 -14.77 12.28 11.10
CA PHE A 183 -13.94 13.34 10.53
C PHE A 183 -14.64 14.69 10.72
N ALA A 184 -13.88 15.72 11.11
CA ALA A 184 -14.28 17.07 10.77
C ALA A 184 -14.40 17.11 9.25
N ARG A 185 -15.63 17.23 8.73
CA ARG A 185 -15.88 17.75 7.38
C ARG A 185 -15.10 19.08 7.33
N ASP A 186 -14.18 19.30 6.39
CA ASP A 186 -14.48 19.52 4.99
C ASP A 186 -13.29 19.14 4.09
N ILE A 187 -13.54 18.35 3.04
CA ILE A 187 -12.74 18.46 1.82
C ILE A 187 -13.36 19.66 1.08
N PRO A 188 -12.63 20.75 0.80
CA PRO A 188 -13.15 21.80 -0.06
C PRO A 188 -13.50 21.17 -1.41
N THR A 189 -14.78 21.08 -1.71
CA THR A 189 -15.24 20.79 -3.06
C THR A 189 -15.00 22.06 -3.86
N ASN A 190 -13.80 22.20 -4.44
CA ASN A 190 -13.60 23.23 -5.45
C ASN A 190 -14.41 22.82 -6.68
N SER A 191 -15.63 23.34 -6.75
CA SER A 191 -16.40 23.39 -7.98
C SER A 191 -15.73 24.42 -8.90
N PRO A 192 -15.57 24.13 -10.21
CA PRO A 192 -15.04 25.09 -11.15
C PRO A 192 -16.04 26.23 -11.34
N GLY A 193 -15.62 27.45 -10.99
CA GLY A 193 -16.26 28.70 -11.36
C GLY A 193 -15.25 29.58 -12.08
#